data_AF-A0A178UQF7-F1
#
_entry.id   AF-A0A178UQF7-F1
#
_cell.length_a   1.000
_cell.length_b   1.000
_cell.length_c   1.000
_cell.angle_alpha   90.00
_cell.angle_beta   90.00
_cell.angle_gamma   90.00
#
_symmetry.space_group_name_H-M   'P 1'
#
loop_
_entity.id
_entity.type
_entity.pdbx_description
1 polymer ?
#
loop_
_entity_poly.entity_id
_entity_poly.type
_entity_poly.pdbx_seq_one_letter_code
_entity_poly.pdbx_strand_id
1 'polypeptide(L)'
;MWFYLSEHEKFNDFGNEGALIWHETNIPYAVWKPESTRTLSMTYYPSEALKNNGSLYAHVFFARSGYPIDLSDPEYQPLNCFGRTHPVATYLPKRKADKKKSLLGNPKDSDESHVEVEEVDGKDSDLKDEGPVEWVSYWKPNVTINLVDDFTQ
;
A
#
# COMPACT_ATOMS: atom_id res chain seq x y z
N MET A 1 -11.06 -12.44 8.53
CA MET A 1 -10.20 -11.38 7.97
C MET A 1 -10.66 -10.07 8.55
N TRP A 2 -9.73 -9.32 9.10
CA TRP A 2 -9.97 -7.97 9.59
C TRP A 2 -9.05 -7.02 8.83
N PHE A 3 -9.63 -5.93 8.35
CA PHE A 3 -8.93 -4.86 7.67
C PHE A 3 -9.13 -3.58 8.48
N TYR A 4 -8.03 -3.07 9.02
CA TYR A 4 -8.00 -1.82 9.76
C TYR A 4 -7.26 -0.75 8.98
N LEU A 5 -7.71 0.49 9.10
CA LEU A 5 -6.92 1.67 8.71
C LEU A 5 -6.50 2.42 9.96
N SER A 6 -5.20 2.71 10.07
CA SER A 6 -4.67 3.49 11.18
C SER A 6 -3.49 4.37 10.73
N GLU A 7 -3.26 5.46 11.45
CA GLU A 7 -2.12 6.35 11.22
C GLU A 7 -0.83 5.85 11.90
N HIS A 8 -0.87 4.66 12.52
CA HIS A 8 0.25 4.04 13.20
C HIS A 8 0.80 2.86 12.39
N GLU A 9 2.12 2.76 12.27
CA GLU A 9 2.74 1.65 11.53
C GLU A 9 2.53 0.30 12.24
N LYS A 10 2.55 0.30 13.57
CA LYS A 10 2.24 -0.85 14.41
C LYS A 10 0.80 -0.73 14.92
N PHE A 11 0.04 -1.78 14.74
CA PHE A 11 -1.37 -1.83 15.13
C PHE A 11 -1.56 -2.79 16.31
N ASN A 12 -2.10 -2.26 17.41
CA ASN A 12 -2.39 -3.02 18.63
C ASN A 12 -3.82 -2.75 19.15
N ASP A 13 -4.65 -2.02 18.41
CA ASP A 13 -5.94 -1.51 18.86
C ASP A 13 -7.10 -2.30 18.24
N PHE A 14 -7.13 -3.61 18.49
CA PHE A 14 -8.05 -4.55 17.84
C PHE A 14 -9.53 -4.32 18.17
N GLY A 15 -9.83 -3.65 19.29
CA GLY A 15 -11.19 -3.29 19.73
C GLY A 15 -11.75 -2.01 19.11
N ASN A 16 -10.97 -1.30 18.30
CA ASN A 16 -11.40 -0.03 17.71
C ASN A 16 -12.26 -0.24 16.46
N GLU A 17 -13.58 -0.15 16.66
CA GLU A 17 -14.57 -0.24 15.58
C GLU A 17 -14.44 0.86 14.54
N GLY A 18 -13.91 2.04 14.91
CA GLY A 18 -13.70 3.15 13.98
C GLY A 18 -12.53 2.93 13.01
N ALA A 19 -11.52 2.17 13.44
CA ALA A 19 -10.40 1.77 12.59
C ALA A 19 -10.77 0.56 11.70
N LEU A 20 -11.72 -0.27 12.12
CA LEU A 20 -12.15 -1.47 11.40
C LEU A 20 -13.00 -1.09 10.19
N ILE A 21 -12.43 -1.23 9.00
CA ILE A 21 -13.10 -0.89 7.74
C ILE A 21 -13.84 -2.09 7.16
N TRP A 22 -13.24 -3.27 7.27
CA TRP A 22 -13.82 -4.48 6.69
C TRP A 22 -13.52 -5.68 7.58
N HIS A 23 -14.59 -6.35 7.98
CA HIS A 23 -14.52 -7.63 8.65
C HIS A 23 -15.23 -8.68 7.79
N GLU A 24 -14.53 -9.79 7.54
CA GLU A 24 -15.04 -10.85 6.70
C GLU A 24 -14.76 -12.21 7.35
N THR A 25 -15.80 -13.04 7.44
CA THR A 25 -15.73 -14.35 8.11
C THR A 25 -15.94 -15.48 7.13
N ASN A 26 -15.58 -16.70 7.53
CA ASN A 26 -15.81 -17.91 6.73
C ASN A 26 -15.23 -17.83 5.31
N ILE A 27 -14.06 -17.19 5.16
CA ILE A 27 -13.33 -17.16 3.89
C ILE A 27 -12.78 -18.57 3.65
N PRO A 28 -13.18 -19.25 2.56
CA PRO A 28 -12.68 -20.58 2.27
C PRO A 28 -11.19 -20.48 1.93
N TYR A 29 -10.38 -21.25 2.64
CA TYR A 29 -8.96 -21.37 2.34
C TYR A 29 -8.76 -22.33 1.18
N ALA A 30 -7.86 -21.99 0.27
CA ALA A 30 -7.49 -22.79 -0.88
C ALA A 30 -8.63 -23.11 -1.90
N VAL A 31 -9.71 -22.31 -1.95
CA VAL A 31 -10.81 -22.50 -2.91
C VAL A 31 -10.96 -21.28 -3.82
N TRP A 32 -10.65 -21.46 -5.11
CA TRP A 32 -10.80 -20.42 -6.13
C TRP A 32 -12.05 -20.66 -6.95
N LYS A 33 -13.12 -19.96 -6.58
CA LYS A 33 -14.36 -19.86 -7.37
C LYS A 33 -14.61 -18.37 -7.69
N PRO A 34 -15.46 -18.04 -8.68
CA PRO A 34 -15.83 -16.66 -8.96
C PRO A 34 -16.33 -15.92 -7.71
N GLU A 35 -17.02 -16.62 -6.81
CA GLU A 35 -17.54 -16.08 -5.54
C GLU A 35 -16.46 -15.85 -4.47
N SER A 36 -15.22 -16.28 -4.71
CA SER A 36 -14.09 -16.07 -3.80
C SER A 36 -13.55 -14.64 -3.87
N THR A 37 -13.88 -13.88 -4.92
CA THR A 37 -13.49 -12.46 -5.06
C THR A 37 -14.52 -11.59 -4.35
N ARG A 38 -14.03 -10.72 -3.46
CA ARG A 38 -14.86 -9.76 -2.73
C ARG A 38 -14.27 -8.36 -2.88
N THR A 39 -15.13 -7.37 -3.01
CA THR A 39 -14.73 -5.96 -3.22
C THR A 39 -15.53 -5.07 -2.28
N LEU A 40 -14.84 -4.14 -1.62
CA LEU A 40 -15.44 -3.09 -0.82
C LEU A 40 -14.92 -1.74 -1.34
N SER A 41 -15.84 -0.83 -1.62
CA SER A 41 -15.52 0.56 -1.97
C SER A 41 -15.99 1.47 -0.84
N MET A 42 -15.13 2.39 -0.40
CA MET A 42 -15.46 3.37 0.61
C MET A 42 -14.87 4.73 0.29
N THR A 43 -15.45 5.77 0.88
CA THR A 43 -14.85 7.11 0.92
C THR A 43 -14.15 7.29 2.25
N TYR A 44 -12.85 7.54 2.21
CA TYR A 44 -12.05 7.82 3.40
C TYR A 44 -11.90 9.33 3.59
N TYR A 45 -12.07 9.81 4.83
CA TYR A 45 -11.94 11.22 5.19
C TYR A 45 -10.67 11.42 6.03
N PRO A 46 -9.60 12.01 5.46
CA PRO A 46 -8.33 12.22 6.17
C PRO A 46 -8.46 13.13 7.38
N SER A 47 -7.80 12.75 8.47
CA SER A 47 -7.60 13.62 9.65
C SER A 47 -6.71 14.82 9.32
N GLU A 48 -6.64 15.79 10.23
CA GLU A 48 -5.69 16.91 10.10
C GLU A 48 -4.24 16.44 10.19
N ALA A 49 -3.95 15.43 11.03
CA ALA A 49 -2.61 14.84 11.13
C ALA A 49 -2.18 14.21 9.81
N LEU A 50 -3.07 13.47 9.14
CA LEU A 50 -2.77 12.87 7.85
C LEU A 50 -2.52 13.93 6.75
N LYS A 51 -3.28 15.03 6.76
CA LYS A 51 -3.07 16.17 5.85
C LYS A 51 -1.74 16.89 6.11
N ASN A 52 -1.27 16.88 7.36
CA ASN A 52 -0.02 17.51 7.79
C ASN A 52 1.17 16.54 7.73
N ASN A 53 1.40 15.94 6.56
CA ASN A 53 2.49 15.00 6.31
C ASN A 53 2.45 13.68 7.11
N GLY A 54 1.25 13.28 7.55
CA GLY A 54 1.05 11.99 8.21
C GLY A 54 1.14 10.81 7.24
N SER A 55 1.22 9.61 7.81
CA SER A 55 1.17 8.36 7.04
C SER A 55 -0.06 7.55 7.45
N LEU A 56 -0.60 6.79 6.51
CA LEU A 56 -1.74 5.92 6.73
C LEU A 56 -1.37 4.49 6.35
N TYR A 57 -1.74 3.55 7.19
CA TYR A 57 -1.43 2.14 7.06
C TYR A 57 -2.70 1.30 7.05
N ALA A 58 -2.72 0.31 6.15
CA ALA A 58 -3.69 -0.77 6.14
C ALA A 58 -3.11 -1.97 6.88
N HIS A 59 -3.81 -2.42 7.92
CA HIS A 59 -3.45 -3.60 8.68
C HIS A 59 -4.45 -4.70 8.38
N VAL A 60 -3.97 -5.79 7.81
CA VAL A 60 -4.80 -6.92 7.44
C VAL A 60 -4.42 -8.10 8.31
N PHE A 61 -5.40 -8.68 8.99
CA PHE A 61 -5.22 -9.85 9.84
C PHE A 61 -6.13 -10.99 9.37
N PHE A 62 -5.60 -12.19 9.42
CA PHE A 62 -6.32 -13.44 9.24
C PHE A 62 -6.12 -14.30 10.47
N ALA A 63 -7.18 -14.96 10.89
CA ALA A 63 -7.15 -16.00 11.91
C ALA A 63 -7.93 -17.20 11.39
N ARG A 64 -7.49 -18.39 11.81
CA ARG A 64 -8.29 -19.59 11.67
C ARG A 64 -9.58 -19.43 12.49
N SER A 65 -10.68 -19.98 11.97
CA SER A 65 -11.97 -19.89 12.65
C SER A 65 -11.89 -20.39 14.09
N GLY A 66 -12.39 -19.58 15.04
CA GLY A 66 -12.34 -19.85 16.48
C GLY A 66 -11.11 -19.34 17.21
N TYR A 67 -10.14 -18.71 16.53
CA TYR A 67 -8.97 -18.11 17.18
C TYR A 67 -9.05 -16.57 17.18
N PRO A 68 -8.69 -15.90 18.29
CA PRO A 68 -8.65 -14.45 18.36
C PRO A 68 -7.43 -13.88 17.63
N ILE A 69 -7.56 -12.67 17.09
CA ILE A 69 -6.43 -11.92 16.48
C ILE A 69 -5.69 -11.02 17.46
N ASP A 70 -6.30 -10.73 18.62
CA ASP A 70 -5.71 -9.85 19.63
C ASP A 70 -4.56 -10.56 20.34
N LEU A 71 -3.39 -9.93 20.35
CA LEU A 71 -2.18 -10.42 21.01
C LEU A 71 -2.32 -10.47 22.54
N SER A 72 -3.26 -9.72 23.10
CA SER A 72 -3.51 -9.63 24.54
C SER A 72 -4.42 -10.76 25.04
N ASP A 73 -5.10 -11.46 24.14
CA ASP A 73 -6.03 -12.54 24.48
C ASP A 73 -5.26 -13.80 24.92
N PRO A 74 -5.60 -14.42 26.08
CA PRO A 74 -4.95 -15.65 26.53
C PRO A 74 -5.12 -16.84 25.56
N GLU A 75 -6.14 -16.82 24.70
CA GLU A 75 -6.37 -17.85 23.68
C GLU A 75 -5.64 -17.57 22.36
N TYR A 76 -4.90 -16.46 22.27
CA TYR A 76 -4.11 -16.12 21.09
C TYR A 76 -3.03 -17.17 20.80
N GLN A 77 -3.03 -17.67 19.56
CA GLN A 77 -2.04 -18.62 19.09
C GLN A 77 -1.34 -18.06 17.84
N PRO A 78 -0.03 -17.74 17.91
CA PRO A 78 0.71 -17.14 16.80
C PRO A 78 0.70 -17.95 15.51
N LEU A 79 0.53 -19.28 15.59
CA LEU A 79 0.50 -20.16 14.41
C LEU A 79 -0.87 -20.17 13.69
N ASN A 80 -1.94 -19.75 14.37
CA ASN A 80 -3.29 -19.73 13.81
C ASN A 80 -3.70 -18.35 13.29
N CYS A 81 -2.87 -17.34 13.50
CA CYS A 81 -3.14 -15.95 13.15
C CYS A 81 -1.93 -15.34 12.45
N PHE A 82 -2.16 -14.65 11.34
CA PHE A 82 -1.11 -13.89 10.65
C PHE A 82 -1.66 -12.56 10.19
N GLY A 83 -0.78 -11.57 10.06
CA GLY A 83 -1.17 -10.26 9.59
C GLY A 83 -0.05 -9.56 8.84
N ARG A 84 -0.43 -8.54 8.08
CA ARG A 84 0.50 -7.71 7.31
C ARG A 84 0.05 -6.26 7.34
N THR A 85 1.00 -5.37 7.56
CA THR A 85 0.82 -3.93 7.39
C THR A 85 1.25 -3.51 6.00
N HIS A 86 0.50 -2.61 5.36
CA HIS A 86 0.87 -1.98 4.11
C HIS A 86 0.66 -0.45 4.18
N PRO A 87 1.65 0.38 3.81
CA PRO A 87 1.48 1.82 3.75
C PRO A 87 0.58 2.20 2.57
N VAL A 88 -0.53 2.88 2.87
CA VAL A 88 -1.54 3.38 1.91
C VAL A 88 -1.26 4.84 1.55
N ALA A 89 -0.90 5.65 2.54
CA ALA A 89 -0.41 7.01 2.35
C ALA A 89 0.97 7.13 3.00
N THR A 90 1.98 7.57 2.27
CA THR A 90 3.30 7.84 2.83
C THR A 90 3.97 8.99 2.10
N TYR A 91 4.70 9.82 2.83
CA TYR A 91 5.48 10.90 2.26
C TYR A 91 6.87 10.38 1.95
N LEU A 92 7.28 10.50 0.69
CA LEU A 92 8.61 10.10 0.23
C LEU A 92 9.23 11.22 -0.61
N PRO A 93 10.57 11.29 -0.68
CA PRO A 93 11.26 12.16 -1.61
C PRO A 93 10.76 11.95 -3.04
N LYS A 94 10.54 13.04 -3.76
CA LYS A 94 10.21 12.99 -5.19
C LYS A 94 11.31 12.25 -5.93
N ARG A 95 10.92 11.23 -6.71
CA ARG A 95 11.88 10.52 -7.55
C ARG A 95 12.50 11.50 -8.54
N LYS A 96 13.82 11.54 -8.58
CA LYS A 96 14.54 12.27 -9.63
C LYS A 96 14.19 11.63 -10.97
N ALA A 97 13.92 12.45 -11.98
CA ALA A 97 13.76 11.96 -13.33
C ALA A 97 15.13 11.46 -13.80
N ASP A 98 15.40 10.17 -13.62
CA ASP A 98 16.60 9.55 -14.16
C ASP A 98 16.54 9.70 -15.67
N LYS A 99 17.39 10.58 -16.22
CA LYS A 99 17.57 10.73 -17.66
C LYS A 99 18.08 9.38 -18.20
N LYS A 100 17.16 8.53 -18.66
CA LYS A 100 17.51 7.27 -19.30
C LYS A 100 18.15 7.60 -20.65
N LYS A 101 19.47 7.42 -20.74
CA LYS A 101 20.19 7.48 -22.02
C LYS A 101 19.93 6.18 -22.77
N SER A 102 19.36 6.27 -23.97
CA SER A 102 19.16 5.11 -24.85
C SER A 102 20.51 4.47 -25.20
N LEU A 103 20.70 3.20 -24.83
CA LEU A 103 21.94 2.45 -25.08
C LEU A 103 21.96 1.77 -26.47
N LEU A 104 20.88 1.87 -27.25
CA LEU A 104 20.77 1.30 -28.60
C LEU A 104 20.79 2.37 -29.71
N GLY A 105 21.07 3.63 -29.38
CA GLY A 105 21.15 4.71 -30.36
C GLY A 105 22.37 4.57 -31.27
N ASN A 106 22.13 4.48 -32.59
CA ASN A 106 23.19 4.45 -33.60
C ASN A 106 24.05 5.74 -33.53
N PRO A 107 25.38 5.66 -33.57
CA PRO A 107 26.27 6.80 -33.33
C PRO A 107 26.34 7.83 -34.49
N LYS A 108 25.37 7.84 -35.40
CA LYS A 108 25.37 8.74 -36.58
C LYS A 108 24.27 9.80 -36.61
N ASP A 109 23.31 9.77 -35.69
CA ASP A 109 22.34 10.85 -35.50
C ASP A 109 22.45 11.35 -34.07
N SER A 110 23.53 12.09 -33.80
CA SER A 110 23.76 12.77 -32.52
C SER A 110 23.39 14.25 -32.61
N ASP A 111 22.25 14.56 -33.22
CA ASP A 111 21.54 15.82 -33.05
C ASP A 111 20.06 15.50 -33.28
N GLU A 112 19.20 15.87 -32.32
CA GLU A 112 17.73 15.74 -32.38
C GLU A 112 17.15 14.32 -32.23
N SER A 113 17.31 13.69 -31.06
CA SER A 113 16.29 12.73 -30.60
C SER A 113 15.43 13.39 -29.52
N HIS A 114 14.19 13.66 -29.90
CA HIS A 114 13.13 14.15 -29.04
C HIS A 114 13.08 13.36 -27.73
N VAL A 115 13.20 14.09 -26.63
CA VAL A 115 12.92 13.58 -25.30
C VAL A 115 11.41 13.35 -25.24
N GLU A 116 10.96 12.12 -25.44
CA GLU A 116 9.62 11.71 -25.01
C GLU A 116 9.64 11.68 -23.48
N VAL A 117 9.34 12.84 -22.90
CA VAL A 117 8.95 12.96 -21.50
C VAL A 117 7.55 12.37 -21.44
N GLU A 118 7.37 11.22 -20.79
CA GLU A 118 6.05 10.86 -20.27
C GLU A 118 5.67 11.99 -19.29
N GLU A 119 4.78 12.87 -19.75
CA GLU A 119 4.17 13.93 -18.96
C GLU A 119 3.44 13.30 -17.77
N VAL A 120 4.13 13.24 -16.63
CA VAL A 120 3.48 13.22 -15.33
C VAL A 120 3.66 14.61 -14.74
N ASP A 121 2.70 15.47 -15.10
CA ASP A 121 2.25 16.68 -14.43
C ASP A 121 3.30 17.50 -13.67
N GLY A 122 3.78 18.58 -14.29
CA GLY A 122 4.60 19.59 -13.64
C GLY A 122 5.56 20.31 -14.60
N LYS A 123 5.11 21.43 -15.17
CA LYS A 123 5.97 22.42 -15.81
C LYS A 123 7.00 22.92 -14.79
N ASP A 124 8.26 22.53 -14.96
CA ASP A 124 9.48 23.28 -14.61
C ASP A 124 10.67 22.30 -14.57
N SER A 125 11.21 21.95 -15.73
CA SER A 125 12.38 21.07 -15.86
C SER A 125 13.69 21.81 -16.14
N ASP A 126 13.76 23.13 -15.88
CA ASP A 126 14.91 23.96 -16.24
C ASP A 126 15.62 24.68 -15.08
N LEU A 127 15.43 24.24 -13.83
CA LEU A 127 16.18 24.81 -12.69
C LEU A 127 16.98 23.74 -11.94
N LYS A 128 18.30 23.97 -11.93
CA LYS A 128 19.37 23.33 -11.18
C LYS A 128 18.91 22.49 -9.97
N ASP A 129 19.29 21.22 -9.97
CA ASP A 129 19.07 20.20 -8.93
C ASP A 129 19.93 20.46 -7.66
N GLU A 130 19.84 21.69 -7.11
CA GLU A 130 20.46 22.15 -5.84
C GLU A 130 19.38 22.71 -4.86
N GLY A 131 18.11 22.36 -5.07
CA GLY A 131 17.02 22.71 -4.16
C GLY A 131 16.86 21.71 -3.01
N PRO A 132 16.16 22.08 -1.92
CA PRO A 132 15.75 21.14 -0.88
C PRO A 132 14.97 19.96 -1.48
N VAL A 133 15.19 18.75 -0.95
CA VAL A 133 14.47 17.54 -1.39
C VAL A 133 12.97 17.77 -1.26
N GLU A 134 12.26 17.80 -2.38
CA GLU A 134 10.81 17.91 -2.44
C GLU A 134 10.19 16.59 -1.94
N TRP A 135 9.28 16.68 -0.96
CA TRP A 135 8.55 15.54 -0.43
C TRP A 135 7.15 15.48 -1.03
N VAL A 136 6.74 14.32 -1.52
CA VAL A 136 5.45 14.11 -2.17
C VAL A 136 4.68 13.01 -1.43
N SER A 137 3.37 13.21 -1.29
CA SER A 137 2.47 12.21 -0.74
C SER A 137 2.15 11.14 -1.78
N TYR A 138 2.57 9.91 -1.52
CA TYR A 138 2.23 8.75 -2.33
C TYR A 138 0.98 8.09 -1.77
N TRP A 139 -0.14 8.29 -2.46
CA TRP A 139 -1.44 7.69 -2.13
C TRP A 139 -1.71 6.44 -2.98
N LYS A 140 -2.09 5.34 -2.33
CA LYS A 140 -2.52 4.10 -2.96
C LYS A 140 -4.03 3.90 -2.75
N PRO A 141 -4.87 4.28 -3.72
CA PRO A 141 -6.33 4.21 -3.55
C PRO A 141 -6.86 2.77 -3.49
N ASN A 142 -6.11 1.80 -4.02
CA ASN A 142 -6.53 0.42 -4.15
C ASN A 142 -5.62 -0.50 -3.33
N VAL A 143 -6.21 -1.37 -2.51
CA VAL A 143 -5.51 -2.42 -1.77
C VAL A 143 -6.07 -3.77 -2.19
N THR A 144 -5.21 -4.62 -2.76
CA THR A 144 -5.56 -5.99 -3.15
C THR A 144 -4.93 -6.97 -2.17
N ILE A 145 -5.74 -7.89 -1.65
CA ILE A 145 -5.31 -8.90 -0.68
C ILE A 145 -5.53 -10.27 -1.33
N ASN A 146 -4.45 -11.01 -1.51
CA ASN A 146 -4.48 -12.37 -2.03
C ASN A 146 -4.08 -13.33 -0.92
N LEU A 147 -4.96 -14.28 -0.62
CA LEU A 147 -4.66 -15.40 0.24
C LEU A 147 -4.14 -16.54 -0.63
N VAL A 148 -2.87 -16.91 -0.45
CA VAL A 148 -2.18 -17.91 -1.26
C VAL A 148 -1.86 -19.12 -0.38
N ASP A 149 -2.00 -20.31 -0.95
CA ASP A 149 -1.61 -21.57 -0.32
C ASP A 149 -0.33 -22.10 -0.98
N ASP A 150 0.53 -22.70 -0.17
CA ASP A 150 1.75 -23.35 -0.63
C ASP A 150 1.50 -24.85 -0.75
N PHE A 151 1.18 -25.28 -1.97
CA PHE A 151 0.89 -26.68 -2.29
C PHE A 151 2.12 -27.60 -2.34
N THR A 152 3.29 -27.15 -1.86
CA THR A 152 4.55 -27.92 -1.93
C THR A 152 4.94 -28.65 -0.64
N GLN A 153 4.12 -28.58 0.41
CA GLN A 153 4.34 -29.34 1.65
C GLN A 153 3.94 -30.82 1.54
#